data_AF-A0A7V9VCA5-F1
#
_entry.id   AF-A0A7V9VCA5-F1
#
_cell.length_a   1.000
_cell.length_b   1.000
_cell.length_c   1.000
_cell.angle_alpha   90.00
_cell.angle_beta   90.00
_cell.angle_gamma   90.00
#
_symmetry.space_group_name_H-M   'P 1'
#
loop_
_entity.id
_entity.type
_entity.pdbx_description
1 polymer ?
#
loop_
_entity_poly.entity_id
_entity_poly.type
_entity_poly.pdbx_seq_one_letter_code
_entity_poly.pdbx_strand_id
1 'polypeptide(L)'
;MITRRTFAKGTAAVPVLGAAALSGHRVAGAQGEPVRIGSKNFTEQYILGEMYRALLENVDIPVEMSLNLGGTGIAHEALINDEISLYPEYTGTALLEILDLDIASLTPAGTPAASPVAPAAATPAGTP
;
A
#
# COMPACT_ATOMS: atom_id res chain seq x y z
N MET A 1 41.71 -9.53 17.95
CA MET A 1 42.11 -9.39 16.53
C MET A 1 40.97 -8.63 15.84
N ILE A 2 40.98 -7.29 15.92
CA ILE A 2 41.23 -6.32 14.81
C ILE A 2 40.06 -6.37 13.79
N THR A 3 39.25 -5.32 13.62
CA THR A 3 39.61 -4.14 12.81
C THR A 3 38.84 -2.88 13.23
N ARG A 4 39.58 -1.82 13.62
CA ARG A 4 39.07 -0.46 13.82
C ARG A 4 38.96 0.26 12.47
N ARG A 5 37.83 0.94 12.25
CA ARG A 5 37.60 1.86 11.13
C ARG A 5 38.55 3.06 11.23
N THR A 6 39.30 3.35 10.16
CA THR A 6 40.04 4.61 9.98
C THR A 6 39.46 5.37 8.79
N PHE A 7 38.79 6.49 9.05
CA PHE A 7 38.55 7.53 8.05
C PHE A 7 39.32 8.78 8.48
N ALA A 8 40.26 9.19 7.63
CA ALA A 8 41.17 10.30 7.86
C ALA A 8 40.47 11.65 7.65
N LYS A 9 40.85 12.62 8.49
CA LYS A 9 40.51 14.04 8.33
C LYS A 9 41.35 14.65 7.20
N GLY A 10 40.72 15.43 6.33
CA GLY A 10 41.40 16.29 5.36
C GLY A 10 40.63 17.60 5.19
N THR A 11 41.10 18.66 5.83
CA THR A 11 40.62 20.04 5.69
C THR A 11 41.54 20.81 4.76
N ALA A 12 40.99 21.57 3.81
CA ALA A 12 41.56 22.84 3.35
C ALA A 12 40.48 23.70 2.66
N ALA A 13 40.25 24.89 3.19
CA ALA A 13 39.50 25.99 2.57
C ALA A 13 40.45 26.84 1.68
N VAL A 14 39.96 27.60 0.70
CA VAL A 14 39.78 29.08 0.71
C VAL A 14 39.31 29.52 -0.72
N PRO A 15 38.59 30.66 -0.88
CA PRO A 15 37.52 30.86 -1.87
C PRO A 15 37.90 31.75 -3.08
N VAL A 16 37.05 31.80 -4.11
CA VAL A 16 37.05 32.85 -5.14
C VAL A 16 35.63 33.38 -5.37
N LEU A 17 35.56 34.71 -5.39
CA LEU A 17 34.38 35.58 -5.44
C LEU A 17 33.93 35.81 -6.90
N GLY A 18 32.61 35.81 -7.16
CA GLY A 18 32.01 36.70 -8.18
C GLY A 18 31.33 36.06 -9.40
N ALA A 19 30.00 35.89 -9.32
CA ALA A 19 29.02 36.33 -10.33
C ALA A 19 27.61 36.10 -9.78
N ALA A 20 26.91 37.19 -9.45
CA ALA A 20 25.50 37.17 -9.08
C ALA A 20 24.64 36.85 -10.32
N ALA A 21 24.38 35.56 -10.55
CA ALA A 21 23.30 35.16 -11.42
C ALA A 21 22.00 35.25 -10.62
N LEU A 22 21.12 36.16 -11.04
CA LEU A 22 19.74 36.27 -10.61
C LEU A 22 18.96 35.03 -11.11
N SER A 23 19.31 33.86 -10.57
CA SER A 23 18.62 32.62 -10.88
C SER A 23 17.35 32.60 -10.05
N GLY A 24 16.22 32.87 -10.70
CA GLY A 24 14.92 32.98 -10.07
C GLY A 24 14.68 31.83 -9.11
N HIS A 25 14.31 32.16 -7.87
CA HIS A 25 13.69 31.20 -6.97
C HIS A 25 12.41 30.71 -7.66
N ARG A 26 12.52 29.61 -8.40
CA ARG A 26 11.36 28.80 -8.70
C ARG A 26 10.90 28.31 -7.35
N VAL A 27 9.79 28.86 -6.87
CA VAL A 27 8.97 28.18 -5.88
C VAL A 27 8.62 26.86 -6.56
N ALA A 28 9.41 25.83 -6.27
CA ALA A 28 8.99 24.47 -6.51
C ALA A 28 7.69 24.37 -5.72
N GLY A 29 6.55 24.39 -6.44
CA GLY A 29 5.27 24.09 -5.82
C GLY A 29 5.49 22.78 -5.07
N ALA A 30 5.31 22.81 -3.76
CA ALA A 30 5.40 21.62 -2.94
C ALA A 30 4.32 20.66 -3.45
N GLN A 31 4.71 19.79 -4.38
CA GLN A 31 3.92 18.62 -4.71
C GLN A 31 3.77 17.89 -3.38
N GLY A 32 2.52 17.65 -2.98
CA GLY A 32 2.24 16.92 -1.74
C GLY A 32 2.99 15.60 -1.73
N GLU A 33 3.25 15.06 -0.54
CA GLU A 33 3.86 13.74 -0.40
C GLU A 33 3.06 12.71 -1.22
N PRO A 34 3.72 11.84 -2.00
CA PRO A 34 3.02 10.86 -2.81
C PRO A 34 2.17 9.92 -1.95
N VAL A 35 1.02 9.54 -2.46
CA VAL A 35 0.20 8.47 -1.87
C VAL A 35 0.91 7.15 -2.11
N ARG A 36 1.31 6.47 -1.03
CA ARG A 36 1.97 5.16 -1.11
C ARG A 36 0.92 4.06 -1.19
N ILE A 37 0.86 3.33 -2.29
CA ILE A 37 -0.11 2.24 -2.50
C ILE A 37 0.58 0.89 -2.29
N GLY A 38 0.07 0.11 -1.34
CA GLY A 38 0.53 -1.25 -1.06
C GLY A 38 -0.27 -2.33 -1.79
N SER A 39 0.27 -3.55 -1.88
CA SER A 39 -0.50 -4.74 -2.26
C SER A 39 -0.03 -6.02 -1.55
N LYS A 40 -0.96 -6.96 -1.39
CA LYS A 40 -0.66 -8.34 -0.97
C LYS A 40 -0.05 -9.14 -2.14
N ASN A 41 0.54 -10.29 -1.85
CA ASN A 41 1.36 -11.08 -2.78
C ASN A 41 0.59 -12.01 -3.74
N PHE A 42 -0.50 -11.52 -4.34
CA PHE A 42 -1.28 -12.30 -5.32
C PHE A 42 -1.86 -11.43 -6.43
N THR A 43 -2.16 -12.06 -7.57
CA THR A 43 -2.37 -11.38 -8.86
C THR A 43 -3.44 -10.30 -8.84
N GLU A 44 -4.60 -10.55 -8.23
CA GLU A 44 -5.69 -9.57 -8.17
C GLU A 44 -5.26 -8.28 -7.47
N GLN A 45 -4.45 -8.37 -6.41
CA GLN A 45 -4.02 -7.19 -5.65
C GLN A 45 -3.07 -6.31 -6.44
N TYR A 46 -2.28 -6.89 -7.34
CA TYR A 46 -1.47 -6.12 -8.26
C TYR A 46 -2.36 -5.35 -9.23
N ILE A 47 -3.38 -6.00 -9.80
CA ILE A 47 -4.33 -5.35 -10.71
C ILE A 47 -5.08 -4.22 -9.99
N LEU A 48 -5.61 -4.46 -8.79
CA LEU A 48 -6.33 -3.45 -8.02
C LEU A 48 -5.41 -2.29 -7.59
N GLY A 49 -4.16 -2.57 -7.20
CA GLY A 49 -3.17 -1.53 -6.89
C GLY A 49 -2.89 -0.62 -8.09
N GLU A 50 -2.72 -1.19 -9.28
CA GLU A 50 -2.53 -0.42 -10.52
C GLU A 50 -3.78 0.38 -10.91
N MET A 51 -4.98 -0.16 -10.65
CA MET A 51 -6.23 0.60 -10.84
C MET A 51 -6.31 1.82 -9.90
N TYR A 52 -5.91 1.67 -8.64
CA TYR A 52 -5.85 2.80 -7.70
C TYR A 52 -4.85 3.87 -8.14
N ARG A 53 -3.65 3.45 -8.58
CA ARG A 53 -2.66 4.37 -9.15
C ARG A 53 -3.25 5.16 -10.32
N ALA A 54 -3.85 4.47 -11.28
CA ALA A 54 -4.43 5.11 -12.47
C ALA A 54 -5.52 6.14 -12.11
N LEU A 55 -6.36 5.85 -11.10
CA LEU A 55 -7.39 6.78 -10.64
C LEU A 55 -6.82 8.02 -9.95
N LEU A 56 -5.79 7.86 -9.12
CA LEU A 56 -5.15 8.96 -8.40
C LEU A 56 -4.32 9.85 -9.33
N GLU A 57 -3.54 9.25 -10.22
CA GLU A 57 -2.76 10.02 -11.21
C GLU A 57 -3.67 10.77 -12.20
N ASN A 58 -4.86 10.25 -12.51
CA ASN A 58 -5.84 10.95 -13.34
C ASN A 58 -6.38 12.25 -12.70
N VAL A 59 -6.21 12.43 -11.39
CA VAL A 59 -6.55 13.66 -10.67
C VAL A 59 -5.30 14.38 -10.15
N ASP A 60 -4.16 14.18 -10.83
CA ASP A 60 -2.86 14.81 -10.56
C ASP A 60 -2.30 14.55 -9.15
N ILE A 61 -2.72 13.45 -8.49
CA ILE A 61 -2.15 13.01 -7.21
C ILE A 61 -0.93 12.13 -7.49
N PRO A 62 0.28 12.48 -6.98
CA PRO A 62 1.47 11.65 -7.13
C PRO A 62 1.32 10.35 -6.33
N VAL A 63 1.77 9.24 -6.92
CA VAL A 63 1.66 7.90 -6.33
C VAL A 63 3.03 7.21 -6.31
N GLU A 64 3.31 6.50 -5.23
CA GLU A 64 4.43 5.56 -5.11
C GLU A 64 3.88 4.15 -4.85
N MET A 65 4.44 3.14 -5.53
CA MET A 65 3.94 1.76 -5.48
C MET A 65 4.86 0.88 -4.62
N SER A 66 4.27 0.24 -3.60
CA SER A 66 4.90 -0.76 -2.74
C SER A 66 4.20 -2.11 -2.91
N LEU A 67 4.41 -2.74 -4.06
CA LEU A 67 3.74 -4.01 -4.38
C LEU A 67 4.37 -5.20 -3.66
N ASN A 68 3.58 -6.26 -3.45
CA ASN A 68 4.04 -7.56 -2.96
C ASN A 68 4.60 -7.50 -1.52
N LEU A 69 3.85 -6.89 -0.59
CA LEU A 69 4.22 -6.80 0.83
C LEU A 69 4.14 -8.16 1.55
N GLY A 70 3.34 -9.09 1.03
CA GLY A 70 3.09 -10.40 1.64
C GLY A 70 1.60 -10.62 1.90
N GLY A 71 1.26 -11.22 3.04
CA GLY A 71 -0.13 -11.48 3.44
C GLY A 71 -0.80 -10.28 4.12
N THR A 72 -2.05 -10.47 4.53
CA THR A 72 -2.90 -9.49 5.24
C THR A 72 -2.18 -8.80 6.39
N GLY A 73 -1.61 -9.57 7.32
CA GLY A 73 -0.96 -9.00 8.51
C GLY A 73 0.18 -8.05 8.17
N ILE A 74 1.02 -8.39 7.18
CA ILE A 74 2.15 -7.51 6.78
C ILE A 74 1.63 -6.24 6.11
N ALA A 75 0.65 -6.36 5.22
CA ALA A 75 0.05 -5.19 4.57
C ALA A 75 -0.68 -4.28 5.58
N HIS A 76 -1.38 -4.85 6.55
CA HIS A 76 -2.07 -4.10 7.59
C HIS A 76 -1.08 -3.39 8.53
N GLU A 77 -0.02 -4.07 8.97
CA GLU A 77 1.04 -3.45 9.77
C GLU A 77 1.74 -2.31 9.00
N ALA A 78 2.00 -2.48 7.70
CA ALA A 78 2.54 -1.40 6.88
C ALA A 78 1.59 -0.19 6.82
N LEU A 79 0.28 -0.40 6.84
CA LEU A 79 -0.71 0.69 6.93
C LEU A 79 -0.69 1.36 8.31
N ILE A 80 -0.66 0.58 9.40
CA ILE A 80 -0.65 1.11 10.78
C ILE A 80 0.65 1.87 11.10
N ASN A 81 1.77 1.45 10.52
CA ASN A 81 3.08 2.07 10.72
C ASN A 81 3.39 3.20 9.72
N ASP A 82 2.37 3.70 9.00
CA ASP A 82 2.49 4.75 7.98
C ASP A 82 3.50 4.41 6.86
N GLU A 83 3.81 3.14 6.59
CA GLU A 83 4.69 2.72 5.48
C GLU A 83 3.95 2.76 4.14
N ILE A 84 2.63 2.56 4.15
CA ILE A 84 1.73 2.75 3.01
C ILE A 84 0.53 3.60 3.43
N SER A 85 -0.10 4.29 2.47
CA SER A 85 -1.29 5.11 2.68
C SER A 85 -2.60 4.33 2.48
N LEU A 86 -2.59 3.32 1.59
CA LEU A 86 -3.74 2.46 1.32
C LEU A 86 -3.32 1.15 0.66
N TYR A 87 -4.16 0.12 0.77
CA TYR A 87 -4.06 -1.12 0.00
C TYR A 87 -5.46 -1.75 -0.18
N PRO A 88 -5.68 -2.59 -1.21
CA PRO A 88 -6.95 -3.31 -1.34
C PRO A 88 -7.11 -4.36 -0.24
N GLU A 89 -8.26 -4.38 0.43
CA GLU A 89 -8.57 -5.38 1.45
C GLU A 89 -10.00 -5.94 1.29
N TYR A 90 -10.16 -7.22 1.58
CA TYR A 90 -11.43 -7.90 1.57
C TYR A 90 -12.10 -7.78 2.94
N THR A 91 -13.39 -7.46 2.93
CA THR A 91 -14.16 -7.29 4.17
C THR A 91 -14.17 -8.53 5.05
N GLY A 92 -14.27 -9.74 4.47
CA GLY A 92 -14.20 -11.00 5.22
C GLY A 92 -12.82 -11.24 5.84
N THR A 93 -11.75 -10.96 5.10
CA THR A 93 -10.38 -11.05 5.63
C THR A 93 -10.15 -10.04 6.75
N ALA A 94 -10.56 -8.77 6.58
CA ALA A 94 -10.45 -7.77 7.63
C ALA A 94 -11.24 -8.16 8.88
N LEU A 95 -12.45 -8.69 8.73
CA LEU A 95 -13.25 -9.14 9.86
C LEU A 95 -12.56 -10.25 10.67
N LEU A 96 -12.06 -11.28 9.99
CA LEU A 96 -11.51 -12.46 10.65
C LEU A 96 -10.06 -12.26 11.11
N GLU A 97 -9.20 -11.64 10.30
CA GLU A 97 -7.75 -11.58 10.54
C GLU A 97 -7.30 -10.27 11.20
N ILE A 98 -8.02 -9.16 10.98
CA ILE A 98 -7.65 -7.84 11.54
C ILE A 98 -8.48 -7.54 12.78
N LEU A 99 -9.79 -7.71 12.70
CA LEU A 99 -10.71 -7.41 13.80
C LEU A 99 -10.86 -8.56 14.81
N ASP A 100 -10.40 -9.77 14.45
CA ASP A 100 -10.53 -10.99 15.25
C ASP A 100 -12.01 -11.26 15.66
N LEU A 101 -12.92 -11.05 14.72
CA LEU A 101 -14.34 -11.29 14.89
C LEU A 101 -14.80 -12.50 14.08
N ASP A 102 -15.79 -13.22 14.57
CA ASP A 102 -16.44 -14.32 13.83
C ASP A 102 -17.57 -13.79 12.93
N ILE A 103 -17.91 -14.49 11.85
CA ILE A 103 -19.07 -14.22 10.99
C ILE A 103 -20.37 -14.17 11.80
N ALA A 104 -20.49 -14.96 12.88
CA ALA A 104 -21.65 -14.91 13.77
C ALA A 104 -21.85 -13.52 14.40
N SER A 105 -20.79 -12.72 14.55
CA SER A 105 -20.87 -11.34 15.05
C SER A 105 -21.63 -10.40 14.11
N LEU A 106 -21.76 -10.75 12.82
CA LEU A 106 -22.50 -9.98 11.83
C LEU A 106 -24.01 -10.19 11.90
N THR A 107 -24.49 -11.15 12.70
CA THR A 107 -25.93 -11.40 12.85
C THR A 107 -26.53 -10.27 13.69
N PRO A 108 -27.46 -9.45 13.15
CA PRO A 108 -28.19 -8.51 13.98
C PRO A 108 -28.92 -9.32 15.06
N ALA A 109 -28.85 -8.87 16.32
CA ALA A 109 -29.55 -9.52 17.42
C ALA A 109 -31.04 -9.72 17.05
N GLY A 110 -31.41 -10.96 16.66
CA GLY A 110 -32.77 -11.33 16.26
C GLY A 110 -32.99 -11.79 14.80
N THR A 111 -31.97 -11.85 13.93
CA THR A 111 -32.16 -12.46 12.59
C THR A 111 -31.88 -13.96 12.65
N PRO A 112 -32.82 -14.85 12.29
CA PRO A 112 -32.54 -16.28 12.23
C PRO A 112 -31.40 -16.52 11.22
N ALA A 113 -30.47 -17.41 11.58
CA ALA A 113 -29.36 -17.80 10.71
C ALA A 113 -29.88 -18.05 9.29
N ALA A 114 -29.26 -17.41 8.30
CA ALA A 114 -29.64 -17.59 6.90
C ALA A 114 -29.71 -19.09 6.61
N SER A 115 -30.89 -19.55 6.16
CA SER A 115 -31.08 -20.96 5.80
C SER A 115 -30.00 -21.35 4.79
N PRO A 116 -29.42 -22.56 4.88
CA PRO A 116 -28.35 -22.97 3.99
C PRO A 116 -28.86 -22.82 2.56
N VAL A 117 -28.18 -21.98 1.78
CA VAL A 117 -28.40 -21.91 0.34
C VAL A 117 -28.07 -23.30 -0.18
N ALA A 118 -29.10 -24.03 -0.63
CA ALA A 118 -28.92 -25.34 -1.23
C ALA A 118 -27.86 -25.23 -2.33
N PRO A 119 -26.91 -26.18 -2.44
CA PRO A 119 -25.87 -26.11 -3.45
C PRO A 119 -26.54 -25.99 -4.82
N ALA A 120 -26.09 -25.02 -5.61
CA ALA A 120 -26.58 -24.82 -6.97
C ALA A 120 -26.48 -26.16 -7.70
N ALA A 121 -27.63 -26.67 -8.16
CA ALA A 121 -27.70 -27.94 -8.85
C ALA A 121 -26.68 -27.93 -9.99
N ALA A 122 -25.73 -28.86 -9.96
CA ALA A 122 -24.75 -29.00 -11.02
C ALA A 122 -25.49 -29.23 -12.34
N THR A 123 -25.39 -28.26 -13.25
CA THR A 123 -25.88 -28.40 -14.62
C THR A 123 -25.21 -29.65 -15.22
N PRO A 124 -25.97 -30.65 -15.72
CA PRO A 124 -25.35 -31.85 -16.27
C PRO A 124 -24.48 -31.46 -17.46
N ALA A 125 -23.20 -31.86 -17.41
CA ALA A 125 -22.27 -31.71 -18.52
C ALA A 125 -22.85 -32.43 -19.75
N GLY A 126 -23.17 -31.65 -20.79
CA GLY A 126 -23.58 -32.19 -22.08
C GLY A 126 -22.47 -33.09 -22.62
N THR A 127 -22.82 -34.34 -22.90
CA THR A 127 -21.96 -35.30 -23.58
C THR A 127 -21.95 -34.98 -25.08
N PRO A 128 -20.80 -34.95 -25.78
CA PRO A 128 -20.77 -35.27 -27.21
C PRO A 128 -20.83 -36.79 -27.43
#